data_AF-A0A1Y1R8Y5-F1
#
_entry.id   AF-A0A1Y1R8Y5-F1
#
_cell.length_a   1.000
_cell.length_b   1.000
_cell.length_c   1.000
_cell.angle_alpha   90.00
_cell.angle_beta   90.00
_cell.angle_gamma   90.00
#
_symmetry.space_group_name_H-M   'P 1'
#
loop_
_entity.id
_entity.type
_entity.pdbx_description
1 polymer ?
#
loop_
_entity_poly.entity_id
_entity_poly.type
_entity_poly.pdbx_seq_one_letter_code
_entity_poly.pdbx_strand_id
1 'polypeptide(L)'
;ERCIRDQLNPGQVKQKLQDCESIKSLCAAAHVPDLAAGFIQSANTVDEVRASLFEKLTASDATLNNTLTPDQQQNTIKPLIDTAAVYRNRNQNQTSPA
;
A
#
# COMPACT_ATOMS: atom_id res chain seq x y z
N GLU A 1 -8.87 -38.62 32.87
CA GLU A 1 -9.43 -37.63 31.92
C GLU A 1 -8.61 -36.35 32.03
N ARG A 2 -7.89 -35.95 30.96
CA ARG A 2 -7.09 -34.71 30.98
C ARG A 2 -8.02 -33.54 30.67
N CYS A 3 -8.33 -32.74 31.68
CA CYS A 3 -9.20 -31.59 31.55
C CYS A 3 -8.59 -30.57 30.56
N ILE A 4 -9.38 -30.07 29.61
CA ILE A 4 -8.96 -29.10 28.57
C ILE A 4 -8.36 -27.80 29.18
N ARG A 5 -8.61 -27.58 30.48
CA ARG A 5 -8.05 -26.48 31.28
C ARG A 5 -6.51 -26.41 31.29
N ASP A 6 -5.81 -27.52 31.10
CA ASP A 6 -4.34 -27.55 31.07
C ASP A 6 -3.71 -27.12 29.72
N GLN A 7 -4.52 -26.87 28.68
CA GLN A 7 -3.97 -26.63 27.33
C GLN A 7 -3.60 -25.17 27.06
N LEU A 8 -4.17 -24.19 27.78
CA LEU A 8 -3.80 -22.78 27.62
C LEU A 8 -3.69 -22.07 28.98
N ASN A 9 -2.46 -21.72 29.34
CA ASN A 9 -2.16 -20.78 30.43
C ASN A 9 -2.81 -19.42 30.11
N PRO A 10 -3.35 -18.65 31.10
CA PRO A 10 -3.86 -17.30 30.88
C PRO A 10 -2.92 -16.37 30.08
N GLY A 11 -1.60 -16.56 30.16
CA GLY A 11 -0.65 -15.84 29.30
C GLY A 11 -0.80 -16.15 27.81
N GLN A 12 -1.05 -17.42 27.45
CA GLN A 12 -1.29 -17.86 26.07
C GLN A 12 -2.61 -17.30 25.52
N VAL A 13 -3.64 -17.21 26.36
CA VAL A 13 -4.94 -16.62 25.97
C VAL A 13 -4.78 -15.12 25.68
N LYS A 14 -4.03 -14.39 26.51
CA LYS A 14 -3.71 -12.98 26.25
C LYS A 14 -2.94 -12.80 24.94
N GLN A 15 -1.95 -13.66 24.69
CA GLN A 15 -1.19 -13.61 23.45
C GLN A 15 -2.11 -13.82 22.23
N LYS A 16 -2.97 -14.85 22.24
CA LYS A 16 -3.91 -15.10 21.13
C LYS A 16 -4.87 -13.93 20.89
N LEU A 17 -5.34 -13.27 21.95
CA LEU A 17 -6.18 -12.07 21.84
C LEU A 17 -5.43 -10.92 21.16
N GLN A 18 -4.18 -10.69 21.57
CA GLN A 18 -3.31 -9.67 20.99
C GLN A 18 -2.97 -9.96 19.52
N ASP A 19 -2.78 -11.25 19.18
CA ASP A 19 -2.56 -11.68 17.79
C ASP A 19 -3.82 -11.42 16.94
N CYS A 20 -5.02 -11.70 17.47
CA CYS A 20 -6.28 -11.42 16.78
C CYS A 20 -6.48 -9.92 16.53
N GLU A 21 -6.12 -9.07 17.49
CA GLU A 21 -6.17 -7.61 17.33
C GLU A 21 -5.16 -7.13 16.28
N SER A 22 -3.96 -7.71 16.27
CA SER A 22 -2.93 -7.43 15.27
C SER A 22 -3.37 -7.84 13.86
N ILE A 23 -4.03 -8.98 13.70
CA ILE A 23 -4.59 -9.42 12.40
C ILE A 23 -5.66 -8.45 11.93
N LYS A 24 -6.57 -8.02 12.81
CA LYS A 24 -7.60 -7.02 12.48
C LYS A 24 -7.01 -5.69 12.01
N SER A 25 -5.99 -5.19 12.71
CA SER A 25 -5.35 -3.92 12.35
C SER A 25 -4.60 -4.02 11.01
N LEU A 26 -3.92 -5.14 10.74
CA LEU A 26 -3.27 -5.40 9.46
C LEU A 26 -4.28 -5.44 8.30
N CYS A 27 -5.38 -6.18 8.44
CA CYS A 27 -6.41 -6.25 7.41
C CYS A 27 -7.09 -4.88 7.18
N ALA A 28 -7.29 -4.09 8.23
CA ALA A 28 -7.81 -2.73 8.11
C ALA A 28 -6.84 -1.81 7.36
N ALA A 29 -5.54 -1.88 7.66
CA ALA A 29 -4.50 -1.11 6.97
C ALA A 29 -4.38 -1.48 5.49
N ALA A 30 -4.58 -2.75 5.14
CA ALA A 30 -4.62 -3.24 3.76
C ALA A 30 -5.97 -3.00 3.06
N HIS A 31 -6.90 -2.26 3.69
CA HIS A 31 -8.24 -1.94 3.15
C HIS A 31 -9.13 -3.17 2.85
N VAL A 32 -8.90 -4.29 3.54
CA VAL A 32 -9.62 -5.56 3.36
C VAL A 32 -10.12 -6.14 4.70
N PRO A 33 -10.96 -5.40 5.46
CA PRO A 33 -11.40 -5.84 6.79
C PRO A 33 -12.20 -7.15 6.78
N ASP A 34 -12.87 -7.48 5.68
CA ASP A 34 -13.70 -8.69 5.54
C ASP A 34 -12.89 -9.99 5.68
N LEU A 35 -11.62 -9.98 5.24
CA LEU A 35 -10.73 -11.15 5.30
C LEU A 35 -10.23 -11.46 6.72
N ALA A 36 -10.31 -10.50 7.66
CA ALA A 36 -9.78 -10.67 9.00
C ALA A 36 -10.44 -11.84 9.75
N ALA A 37 -11.76 -12.00 9.62
CA ALA A 37 -12.50 -13.08 10.25
C ALA A 37 -12.07 -14.46 9.71
N GLY A 38 -11.78 -14.54 8.40
CA GLY A 38 -11.26 -15.74 7.74
C GLY A 38 -9.90 -16.12 8.29
N PHE A 39 -8.96 -15.17 8.38
CA PHE A 39 -7.61 -15.40 8.90
C PHE A 39 -7.59 -15.85 10.37
N ILE A 40 -8.45 -15.25 11.20
CA ILE A 40 -8.58 -15.64 12.63
C ILE A 40 -9.13 -17.06 12.76
N GLN A 41 -10.14 -17.43 11.95
CA GLN A 41 -10.73 -18.78 12.00
C GLN A 41 -9.79 -19.87 11.49
N SER A 42 -8.95 -19.56 10.50
CA SER A 42 -7.98 -20.51 9.94
C SER A 42 -6.72 -20.66 10.79
N ALA A 43 -6.68 -20.06 11.98
CA ALA A 43 -5.59 -20.15 12.95
C ALA A 43 -4.22 -19.72 12.40
N ASN A 44 -4.21 -18.84 11.40
CA ASN A 44 -2.97 -18.30 10.84
C ASN A 44 -2.23 -17.46 11.87
N THR A 45 -0.91 -17.53 11.80
CA THR A 45 -0.04 -16.63 12.55
C THR A 45 -0.07 -15.22 11.95
N VAL A 46 0.28 -14.22 12.76
CA VAL A 46 0.35 -12.82 12.31
C VAL A 46 1.30 -12.66 11.11
N ASP A 47 2.38 -13.45 11.06
CA ASP A 47 3.39 -13.41 10.00
C ASP A 47 2.85 -13.95 8.66
N GLU A 48 2.12 -15.07 8.69
CA GLU A 48 1.46 -15.63 7.50
C GLU A 48 0.41 -14.67 6.93
N VAL A 49 -0.35 -14.01 7.80
CA VAL A 49 -1.32 -12.98 7.38
C VAL A 49 -0.61 -11.81 6.73
N ARG A 50 0.53 -11.37 7.27
CA ARG A 50 1.35 -10.31 6.65
C ARG A 50 1.83 -10.70 5.26
N ALA A 51 2.39 -11.90 5.11
CA ALA A 51 2.88 -12.39 3.82
C ALA A 51 1.74 -12.47 2.78
N SER A 52 0.58 -13.00 3.18
CA SER A 52 -0.59 -13.11 2.31
C SER A 52 -1.14 -11.74 1.89
N LEU A 53 -1.21 -10.78 2.83
CA LEU A 53 -1.63 -9.41 2.52
C LEU A 53 -0.63 -8.70 1.62
N PHE A 54 0.67 -8.90 1.86
CA PHE A 54 1.73 -8.31 1.04
C PHE A 54 1.62 -8.78 -0.42
N GLU A 55 1.58 -10.10 -0.64
CA GLU A 55 1.39 -10.68 -1.98
C GLU A 55 0.15 -10.11 -2.67
N LYS A 56 -0.97 -9.96 -1.95
CA LYS A 56 -2.21 -9.43 -2.52
C LYS A 56 -2.09 -7.94 -2.89
N LEU A 57 -1.36 -7.14 -2.11
CA LEU A 57 -1.11 -5.73 -2.39
C LEU A 57 -0.17 -5.57 -3.59
N THR A 58 0.93 -6.34 -3.63
CA THR A 58 1.93 -6.27 -4.70
C THR A 58 1.51 -6.97 -5.99
N ALA A 59 0.52 -7.87 -5.95
CA ALA A 59 0.00 -8.54 -7.15
C ALA A 59 -0.57 -7.55 -8.19
N SER A 60 -0.95 -6.35 -7.75
CA SER A 60 -1.48 -5.30 -8.62
C SER A 60 -0.39 -4.35 -9.15
N ASP A 61 0.84 -4.44 -8.62
CA ASP A 61 1.95 -3.62 -9.08
C ASP A 61 2.41 -4.12 -10.45
N ALA A 62 2.23 -3.28 -11.47
CA ALA A 62 2.78 -3.54 -12.78
C ALA A 62 4.31 -3.62 -12.68
N THR A 63 4.90 -4.63 -13.31
CA THR A 63 6.36 -4.75 -13.39
C THR A 63 6.94 -3.49 -14.02
N LEU A 64 7.70 -2.71 -13.25
CA LEU A 64 8.36 -1.51 -13.73
C LEU A 64 9.37 -1.89 -14.82
N ASN A 65 9.06 -1.55 -16.07
CA ASN A 65 9.94 -1.81 -17.19
C ASN A 65 10.94 -0.65 -17.35
N ASN A 66 12.14 -0.83 -16.80
CA ASN A 66 13.25 0.13 -16.91
C ASN A 66 14.04 -0.01 -18.23
N THR A 67 13.54 -0.75 -19.22
CA THR A 67 14.24 -0.93 -20.51
C THR A 67 13.86 0.10 -21.57
N LEU A 68 12.96 1.04 -21.25
CA LEU A 68 12.63 2.15 -22.16
C LEU A 68 13.89 2.91 -22.53
N THR A 69 14.17 2.97 -23.83
CA THR A 69 15.29 3.75 -24.34
C THR A 69 15.00 5.25 -24.18
N PRO A 70 16.03 6.12 -24.11
CA PRO A 70 15.83 7.57 -23.92
C PRO A 70 14.87 8.19 -24.94
N ASP A 71 14.85 7.68 -26.17
CA ASP A 71 13.97 8.13 -27.26
C ASP A 71 12.48 7.84 -26.97
N GLN A 72 12.18 6.73 -26.29
CA GLN A 72 10.82 6.35 -25.89
C GLN A 72 10.32 7.14 -24.66
N GLN A 73 11.23 7.65 -23.83
CA GLN A 73 10.89 8.51 -22.68
C GLN A 73 10.42 9.90 -23.12
N GLN A 74 10.90 10.38 -24.27
CA GLN A 74 10.61 11.72 -24.81
C GLN A 74 9.12 11.93 -25.16
N ASN A 75 8.38 10.85 -25.46
CA ASN A 75 7.00 10.94 -25.94
C ASN A 75 5.93 11.16 -24.84
N THR A 76 6.31 11.08 -23.56
CA THR A 76 5.32 11.07 -22.46
C THR A 76 5.30 12.36 -21.63
N ILE A 77 6.35 13.18 -21.68
CA ILE A 77 6.38 14.42 -20.89
C ILE A 77 5.92 15.59 -21.77
N LYS A 78 4.60 15.73 -21.95
CA LYS A 78 4.04 17.02 -22.34
C LYS A 78 4.22 17.97 -21.16
N PRO A 79 5.00 19.06 -21.28
CA PRO A 79 5.14 20.00 -20.18
C PRO A 79 3.75 20.56 -19.86
N LEU A 80 3.36 20.48 -18.58
CA LEU A 80 2.07 20.96 -18.07
C LEU A 80 1.90 22.47 -18.31
N ILE A 81 3.01 23.18 -18.43
CA ILE A 81 3.06 24.62 -18.66
C ILE A 81 3.81 24.86 -19.97
N ASP A 82 3.17 25.58 -20.89
CA ASP A 82 3.84 26.12 -22.06
C ASP A 82 4.70 27.32 -21.62
N THR A 83 5.97 27.03 -21.32
CA THR A 83 6.95 28.04 -20.91
C THR A 83 7.10 29.15 -21.94
N ALA A 84 6.95 28.84 -23.23
CA ALA A 84 7.05 29.85 -24.29
C ALA A 84 5.89 30.85 -24.23
N ALA A 85 4.68 30.39 -23.89
CA ALA A 85 3.53 31.26 -23.65
C ALA A 85 3.75 32.17 -22.43
N VAL A 86 4.34 31.66 -21.34
CA VAL A 86 4.66 32.45 -20.14
C VAL A 86 5.64 33.58 -20.45
N TYR A 87 6.72 33.28 -21.17
CA TYR A 87 7.70 34.31 -21.56
C TYR A 87 7.12 35.34 -22.53
N ARG A 88 6.27 34.91 -23.47
CA ARG A 88 5.59 35.83 -24.41
C ARG A 88 4.70 36.82 -23.66
N ASN A 89 3.88 36.33 -22.73
CA ASN A 89 3.02 37.18 -21.89
C ASN A 89 3.86 38.13 -21.03
N ARG A 90 4.94 37.65 -20.42
CA ARG A 90 5.82 38.50 -19.60
C ARG A 90 6.45 39.64 -20.41
N ASN A 91 7.00 39.36 -21.60
CA ASN A 91 7.62 40.39 -22.42
C ASN A 91 6.61 41.42 -22.93
N GLN A 92 5.40 41.00 -23.31
CA GLN A 92 4.32 41.92 -23.72
C GLN A 92 3.90 42.88 -22.60
N ASN A 93 3.84 42.38 -21.36
CA ASN A 93 3.50 43.20 -20.20
C ASN A 93 4.67 44.07 -19.70
N GLN A 94 5.92 43.75 -20.08
CA GLN A 94 7.10 44.56 -19.77
C GLN A 94 7.36 45.67 -20.81
N THR A 95 6.74 45.61 -21.99
CA THR A 95 6.89 46.61 -23.05
C THR A 95 5.81 47.70 -23.06
N SER A 96 4.99 47.85 -22.01
CA SER A 96 4.16 49.05 -21.88
C SER A 96 5.02 50.24 -21.47
N PRO A 97 5.21 51.26 -22.32
CA PRO A 97 5.92 52.47 -21.94
C PRO A 97 5.04 53.27 -20.96
N ALA A 98 5.71 53.96 -20.03
CA ALA A 98 5.11 55.01 -19.19
C ALA A 98 4.62 56.19 -20.04
#